data_AF-A0A2H3E296-F1
#
_entry.id   AF-A0A2H3E296-F1
#
_cell.length_a   1.000
_cell.length_b   1.000
_cell.length_c   1.000
_cell.angle_alpha   90.00
_cell.angle_beta   90.00
_cell.angle_gamma   90.00
#
_symmetry.space_group_name_H-M   'P 1'
#
loop_
_entity.id
_entity.type
_entity.pdbx_description
1 polymer ?
#
loop_
_entity_poly.entity_id
_entity_poly.type
_entity_poly.pdbx_seq_one_letter_code
_entity_poly.pdbx_strand_id
1 'polypeptide(L)'
;MPSLSAPEHLNNTGCRIQYSEGKGRGIYASQFIAKRTLVEISPILLFSKEEYESHGRHTVLDHYTFKCKDGRMALALGLGSLFNHADPPNVTYEIDLATDSIRYTTVRDIEPGEELCIFYGHNLWFQPVESDSHPAEESEAEEPLPMSANNQSHDDIVAEDNLPFFKIKPPPDEEDPASIRTIQAWAVDIPDPRHTTAMLKWLKQAGLDTDDLGHLKRVQKQDGRTRLLLTALPTCPSPPTDFNLPDPIQLPVPTSAALTPTSLALKSSYWPTIYAPRRKGETEPWSQGKVAWARDAMSLTVATALRAQENGELPIAAHVPIPYEVDNEEAILVTATASDTRTSTGHPLRHCVPNLVRGIVDRYHEARRESSPAPDSAKNGTNYLLTSLSLFITHEPCVMCSMALLHSRVKEVFYLIPMEKTGGCGGVTCLPTLPGVNHRFTVWRWRDGDFDVDCIRIHENSDA
;
A
#
# COMPACT_ATOMS: atom_id res chain seq x y z
N MET A 1 25.04 -15.35 23.28
CA MET A 1 24.06 -14.24 23.28
C MET A 1 23.97 -13.69 21.86
N PRO A 2 23.10 -14.22 20.99
CA PRO A 2 22.91 -13.64 19.67
C PRO A 2 22.15 -12.32 19.84
N SER A 3 22.78 -11.20 19.47
CA SER A 3 22.14 -9.90 19.47
C SER A 3 20.92 -9.93 18.55
N LEU A 4 19.75 -9.53 19.06
CA LEU A 4 18.54 -9.27 18.28
C LEU A 4 18.92 -8.37 17.09
N SER A 5 19.00 -8.93 15.89
CA SER A 5 19.38 -8.18 14.70
C SER A 5 18.19 -7.32 14.28
N ALA A 6 18.23 -6.05 14.65
CA ALA A 6 17.37 -5.04 14.06
C ALA A 6 17.69 -4.89 12.56
N PRO A 7 16.73 -4.42 11.73
CA PRO A 7 17.01 -4.12 10.34
C PRO A 7 18.22 -3.19 10.21
N GLU A 8 19.16 -3.52 9.31
CA GLU A 8 20.27 -2.64 8.98
C GLU A 8 19.73 -1.32 8.43
N HIS A 9 19.99 -0.25 9.15
CA HIS A 9 19.60 1.10 8.80
C HIS A 9 20.78 1.77 8.11
N LEU A 10 20.62 2.21 6.85
CA LEU A 10 21.63 3.00 6.14
C LEU A 10 21.72 4.39 6.78
N ASN A 11 22.57 4.52 7.79
CA ASN A 11 22.94 5.79 8.41
C ASN A 11 24.46 5.95 8.43
N ASN A 12 24.96 7.06 7.89
CA ASN A 12 26.38 7.39 7.86
C ASN A 12 26.93 7.90 9.21
N THR A 13 26.07 8.16 10.21
CA THR A 13 26.48 8.69 11.53
C THR A 13 26.75 7.61 12.58
N GLY A 14 26.52 6.32 12.25
CA GLY A 14 26.80 5.21 13.14
C GLY A 14 25.74 4.99 14.23
N CYS A 15 24.45 5.17 13.88
CA CYS A 15 23.33 4.78 14.73
C CYS A 15 22.78 3.41 14.30
N ARG A 16 22.45 2.56 15.26
CA ARG A 16 21.78 1.27 15.07
C ARG A 16 20.50 1.23 15.88
N ILE A 17 19.47 0.58 15.35
CA ILE A 17 18.23 0.33 16.08
C ILE A 17 18.46 -0.91 16.95
N GLN A 18 18.02 -0.90 18.22
CA GLN A 18 17.99 -2.10 19.07
C GLN A 18 16.69 -2.14 19.86
N TYR A 19 16.36 -3.29 20.43
CA TYR A 19 15.24 -3.40 21.35
C TYR A 19 15.69 -2.97 22.76
N SER A 20 14.94 -2.07 23.38
CA SER A 20 15.10 -1.65 24.77
C SER A 20 13.96 -2.24 25.60
N GLU A 21 14.33 -3.00 26.64
CA GLU A 21 13.38 -3.59 27.58
C GLU A 21 12.48 -2.50 28.20
N GLY A 22 11.16 -2.71 28.16
CA GLY A 22 10.17 -1.76 28.69
C GLY A 22 9.93 -0.48 27.87
N LYS A 23 10.74 -0.18 26.84
CA LYS A 23 10.62 1.02 25.99
C LYS A 23 10.42 0.73 24.50
N GLY A 24 10.46 -0.54 24.08
CA GLY A 24 10.26 -0.94 22.69
C GLY A 24 11.54 -0.81 21.87
N ARG A 25 11.54 -0.06 20.77
CA ARG A 25 12.73 0.12 19.92
C ARG A 25 13.45 1.41 20.33
N GLY A 26 14.78 1.34 20.42
CA GLY A 26 15.66 2.46 20.79
C GLY A 26 16.80 2.64 19.78
N ILE A 27 17.40 3.82 19.81
CA ILE A 27 18.56 4.17 18.97
C ILE A 27 19.83 4.05 19.77
N TYR A 28 20.81 3.32 19.27
CA TYR A 28 22.09 3.06 19.94
C TYR A 28 23.26 3.51 19.06
N ALA A 29 24.33 3.99 19.67
CA ALA A 29 25.58 4.29 18.98
C ALA A 29 26.30 2.99 18.59
N SER A 30 26.69 2.82 17.33
CA SER A 30 27.56 1.74 16.87
C SER A 30 29.05 2.11 16.91
N GLN A 31 29.36 3.39 17.02
CA GLN A 31 30.69 3.97 17.15
C GLN A 31 30.62 5.22 18.02
N PHE A 32 31.78 5.78 18.39
CA PHE A 32 31.83 7.02 19.17
C PHE A 32 31.20 8.19 18.40
N ILE A 33 30.33 8.96 19.06
CA ILE A 33 29.69 10.16 18.50
C ILE A 33 30.06 11.35 19.38
N ALA A 34 30.78 12.32 18.81
CA ALA A 34 31.17 13.52 19.53
C ALA A 34 29.96 14.40 19.91
N LYS A 35 30.11 15.19 20.97
CA LYS A 35 29.18 16.25 21.35
C LYS A 35 28.93 17.22 20.19
N ARG A 36 27.70 17.74 20.09
CA ARG A 36 27.23 18.68 19.03
C ARG A 36 27.27 18.08 17.62
N THR A 37 27.21 16.76 17.51
CA THR A 37 27.07 16.08 16.22
C THR A 37 25.60 16.02 15.84
N LEU A 38 25.28 16.42 14.61
CA LEU A 38 23.96 16.22 14.00
C LEU A 38 23.84 14.76 13.60
N VAL A 39 23.07 13.99 14.37
CA VAL A 39 22.98 12.52 14.21
C VAL A 39 21.91 12.09 13.23
N GLU A 40 20.86 12.90 13.08
CA GLU A 40 19.71 12.60 12.22
C GLU A 40 18.97 13.89 11.86
N ILE A 41 18.45 13.94 10.64
CA ILE A 41 17.40 14.88 10.22
C ILE A 41 16.21 14.04 9.78
N SER A 42 15.18 13.96 10.62
CA SER A 42 13.97 13.22 10.28
C SER A 42 12.94 14.15 9.64
N PRO A 43 12.48 13.89 8.42
CA PRO A 43 11.30 14.56 7.87
C PRO A 43 10.10 14.34 8.79
N ILE A 44 9.19 15.31 8.88
CA ILE A 44 7.99 15.20 9.73
C ILE A 44 6.69 15.19 8.94
N LEU A 45 5.70 14.48 9.48
CA LEU A 45 4.29 14.63 9.10
C LEU A 45 3.59 15.52 10.11
N LEU A 46 3.08 16.66 9.65
CA LEU A 46 2.32 17.59 10.49
C LEU A 46 0.83 17.23 10.47
N PHE A 47 0.23 17.21 11.67
CA PHE A 47 -1.20 17.16 11.91
C PHE A 47 -1.66 18.55 12.36
N SER A 48 -2.78 19.02 11.82
CA SER A 48 -3.40 20.23 12.35
C SER A 48 -3.88 19.99 13.77
N LYS A 49 -4.07 21.08 14.53
CA LYS A 49 -4.60 20.98 15.89
C LYS A 49 -5.98 20.31 15.89
N GLU A 50 -6.87 20.68 14.97
CA GLU A 50 -8.21 20.09 14.89
C GLU A 50 -8.17 18.61 14.44
N GLU A 51 -7.33 18.25 13.47
CA GLU A 51 -7.19 16.87 12.98
C GLU A 51 -6.65 15.96 14.08
N TYR A 52 -5.66 16.45 14.83
CA TYR A 52 -5.09 15.72 15.94
C TYR A 52 -6.09 15.57 17.09
N GLU A 53 -6.81 16.62 17.45
CA GLU A 53 -7.81 16.57 18.53
C GLU A 53 -9.01 15.68 18.17
N SER A 54 -9.44 15.68 16.91
CA SER A 54 -10.61 14.91 16.46
C SER A 54 -10.29 13.45 16.16
N HIS A 55 -9.06 13.15 15.71
CA HIS A 55 -8.69 11.83 15.21
C HIS A 55 -7.35 11.35 15.77
N GLY A 56 -6.28 12.13 15.64
CA GLY A 56 -4.92 11.70 15.95
C GLY A 56 -4.71 11.21 17.39
N ARG A 57 -5.24 11.93 18.38
CA ARG A 57 -5.12 11.63 19.81
C ARG A 57 -5.79 10.31 20.22
N HIS A 58 -6.69 9.80 19.39
CA HIS A 58 -7.43 8.55 19.63
C HIS A 58 -6.74 7.34 19.00
N THR A 59 -5.55 7.52 18.43
CA THR A 59 -4.77 6.47 17.77
C THR A 59 -3.43 6.25 18.45
N VAL A 60 -2.78 5.13 18.12
CA VAL A 60 -1.42 4.81 18.59
C VAL A 60 -0.37 5.85 18.16
N LEU A 61 -0.70 6.74 17.22
CA LEU A 61 0.20 7.82 16.78
C LEU A 61 0.37 8.92 17.84
N ASP A 62 -0.57 9.07 18.77
CA ASP A 62 -0.49 10.02 19.89
C ASP A 62 0.81 9.85 20.70
N HIS A 63 1.37 8.64 20.66
CA HIS A 63 2.55 8.21 21.38
C HIS A 63 3.88 8.57 20.71
N TYR A 64 3.85 9.01 19.45
CA TYR A 64 5.04 9.24 18.61
C TYR A 64 5.12 10.67 18.06
N THR A 65 4.19 11.53 18.45
CA THR A 65 4.04 12.88 17.90
C THR A 65 4.70 13.93 18.81
N PHE A 66 5.41 14.86 18.18
CA PHE A 66 6.07 15.99 18.79
C PHE A 66 5.16 17.21 18.73
N LYS A 67 5.03 17.95 19.83
CA LYS A 67 4.25 19.18 19.86
C LYS A 67 5.04 20.35 19.28
N CYS A 68 4.52 20.98 18.24
CA CYS A 68 5.08 22.19 17.65
C CYS A 68 4.69 23.43 18.49
N LYS A 69 5.48 24.51 18.37
CA LYS A 69 5.26 25.76 19.12
C LYS A 69 3.94 26.45 18.76
N ASP A 70 3.43 26.21 17.56
CA ASP A 70 2.16 26.72 17.03
C ASP A 70 0.94 25.86 17.39
N GLY A 71 1.14 24.76 18.13
CA GLY A 71 0.07 23.85 18.56
C GLY A 71 -0.23 22.72 17.60
N ARG A 72 0.45 22.63 16.45
CA ARG A 72 0.41 21.44 15.57
C ARG A 72 1.16 20.25 16.20
N MET A 73 0.89 19.05 15.71
CA MET A 73 1.60 17.83 16.12
C MET A 73 2.43 17.29 14.95
N ALA A 74 3.63 16.79 15.20
CA ALA A 74 4.57 16.35 14.18
C ALA A 74 5.01 14.90 14.42
N LEU A 75 4.82 13.99 13.46
CA LEU A 75 5.35 12.62 13.52
C LEU A 75 6.65 12.52 12.73
N ALA A 76 7.74 12.08 13.36
CA ALA A 76 9.02 11.92 12.67
C ALA A 76 9.07 10.64 11.81
N LEU A 77 9.46 10.77 10.54
CA LEU A 77 9.53 9.67 9.56
C LEU A 77 10.94 9.04 9.41
N GLY A 78 11.89 9.47 10.23
CA GLY A 78 13.24 8.89 10.31
C GLY A 78 13.48 8.22 11.67
N LEU A 79 14.70 8.32 12.19
CA LEU A 79 15.02 7.78 13.53
C LEU A 79 14.32 8.53 14.67
N GLY A 80 13.75 9.70 14.40
CA GLY A 80 13.10 10.57 15.37
C GLY A 80 12.05 9.90 16.27
N SER A 81 11.21 9.04 15.71
CA SER A 81 10.15 8.32 16.43
C SER A 81 10.66 7.12 17.24
N LEU A 82 11.97 6.85 17.21
CA LEU A 82 12.61 5.73 17.89
C LEU A 82 13.57 6.18 19.01
N PHE A 83 13.79 7.49 19.18
CA PHE A 83 14.56 7.97 20.34
C PHE A 83 13.71 7.85 21.59
N ASN A 84 14.14 7.01 22.52
CA ASN A 84 13.46 6.82 23.80
C ASN A 84 13.64 8.01 24.74
N HIS A 85 12.84 8.04 25.80
CA HIS A 85 12.91 9.07 26.81
C HIS A 85 14.03 8.83 27.84
N ALA A 86 14.79 9.89 28.15
CA ALA A 86 15.63 9.99 29.34
C ALA A 86 15.63 11.42 29.89
N ASP A 87 15.76 11.54 31.21
CA ASP A 87 16.03 12.78 31.93
C ASP A 87 17.20 12.52 32.92
N PRO A 88 18.40 13.08 32.70
CA PRO A 88 18.76 14.02 31.64
C PRO A 88 18.95 13.35 30.25
N PRO A 89 18.54 13.99 29.15
CA PRO A 89 18.74 13.46 27.81
C PRO A 89 20.19 13.61 27.34
N ASN A 90 20.63 12.77 26.41
CA ASN A 90 21.93 12.87 25.74
C ASN A 90 21.83 13.36 24.28
N VAL A 91 20.60 13.46 23.75
CA VAL A 91 20.26 14.08 22.48
C VAL A 91 19.21 15.17 22.68
N THR A 92 19.42 16.32 22.04
CA THR A 92 18.40 17.37 21.92
C THR A 92 17.85 17.40 20.50
N TYR A 93 16.66 17.97 20.33
CA TYR A 93 16.04 18.10 19.02
C TYR A 93 15.48 19.50 18.79
N GLU A 94 15.48 19.92 17.54
CA GLU A 94 14.88 21.16 17.09
C GLU A 94 13.95 20.89 15.91
N ILE A 95 12.71 21.40 15.99
CA ILE A 95 11.72 21.31 14.92
C ILE A 95 11.94 22.50 13.97
N ASP A 96 12.32 22.21 12.74
CA ASP A 96 12.56 23.18 11.67
C ASP A 96 11.39 23.15 10.68
N LEU A 97 10.42 24.05 10.90
CA LEU A 97 9.22 24.18 10.07
C LEU A 97 9.50 24.79 8.69
N ALA A 98 10.70 25.33 8.44
CA ALA A 98 11.05 25.82 7.09
C ALA A 98 11.46 24.68 6.15
N THR A 99 11.89 23.55 6.71
CA THR A 99 12.33 22.36 5.95
C THR A 99 11.50 21.12 6.26
N ASP A 100 10.40 21.26 7.00
CA ASP A 100 9.54 20.18 7.50
C ASP A 100 10.35 19.01 8.06
N SER A 101 11.24 19.31 9.02
CA SER A 101 12.10 18.31 9.62
C SER A 101 12.39 18.53 11.11
N ILE A 102 12.80 17.47 11.80
CA ILE A 102 13.37 17.52 13.15
C ILE A 102 14.84 17.15 13.08
N ARG A 103 15.68 18.03 13.62
CA ARG A 103 17.13 17.87 13.68
C ARG A 103 17.53 17.38 15.07
N TYR A 104 18.23 16.25 15.14
CA TYR A 104 18.68 15.63 16.39
C TYR A 104 20.18 15.85 16.59
N THR A 105 20.56 16.48 17.70
CA THR A 105 21.96 16.85 17.99
C THR A 105 22.39 16.33 19.35
N THR A 106 23.58 15.72 19.45
CA THR A 106 24.12 15.24 20.73
C THR A 106 24.47 16.39 21.67
N VAL A 107 24.11 16.29 22.95
CA VAL A 107 24.45 17.32 23.97
C VAL A 107 25.74 17.01 24.75
N ARG A 108 26.19 15.76 24.67
CA ARG A 108 27.47 15.25 25.21
C ARG A 108 28.06 14.21 24.26
N ASP A 109 29.29 13.78 24.54
CA ASP A 109 29.91 12.65 23.85
C ASP A 109 29.14 11.36 24.17
N ILE A 110 28.97 10.50 23.15
CA ILE A 110 28.24 9.22 23.23
C ILE A 110 29.20 8.09 22.91
N GLU A 111 29.38 7.18 23.87
CA GLU A 111 30.23 6.00 23.69
C GLU A 111 29.54 4.91 22.84
N PRO A 112 30.30 4.06 22.14
CA PRO A 112 29.75 2.92 21.42
C PRO A 112 28.91 2.03 22.35
N GLY A 113 27.68 1.74 21.93
CA GLY A 113 26.73 0.92 22.69
C GLY A 113 25.82 1.68 23.64
N GLU A 114 25.98 3.00 23.80
CA GLU A 114 25.02 3.82 24.55
C GLU A 114 23.73 4.06 23.74
N GLU A 115 22.61 4.11 24.45
CA GLU A 115 21.32 4.51 23.89
C GLU A 115 21.25 6.04 23.77
N LEU A 116 20.82 6.53 22.61
CA LEU A 116 20.51 7.93 22.36
C LEU A 116 19.06 8.17 22.77
N CYS A 117 18.87 9.11 23.70
CA CYS A 117 17.58 9.44 24.29
C CYS A 117 17.33 10.95 24.26
N ILE A 118 16.06 11.31 24.07
CA ILE A 118 15.57 12.69 24.06
C ILE A 118 14.63 12.94 25.25
N PHE A 119 14.34 14.20 25.52
CA PHE A 119 13.41 14.60 26.57
C PHE A 119 12.01 14.82 25.98
N TYR A 120 10.99 14.13 26.50
CA TYR A 120 9.61 14.17 25.98
C TYR A 120 8.74 15.28 26.60
N GLY A 121 9.23 15.98 27.62
CA GLY A 121 8.44 16.94 28.40
C GLY A 121 8.01 16.40 29.77
N HIS A 122 7.40 17.26 30.59
CA HIS A 122 7.01 16.94 31.97
C HIS A 122 5.63 16.28 32.12
N ASN A 123 4.83 16.19 31.05
CA ASN A 123 3.53 15.51 31.02
C ASN A 123 3.61 14.28 30.12
N LEU A 124 3.98 13.14 30.71
CA LEU A 124 4.06 11.87 30.00
C LEU A 124 2.69 11.16 30.07
N TRP A 125 2.28 10.54 28.95
CA TRP A 125 1.05 9.72 28.85
C TRP A 125 1.29 8.26 29.29
N PHE A 126 2.51 7.94 29.71
CA PHE A 126 2.90 6.71 30.41
C PHE A 126 3.56 7.08 31.74
N GLN A 127 3.40 6.25 32.77
CA GLN A 127 4.20 6.40 33.98
C GLN A 127 5.64 5.96 33.65
N PRO A 128 6.68 6.78 33.96
CA PRO A 128 8.04 6.27 34.05
C PRO A 128 8.04 5.02 34.94
N VAL A 129 9.00 4.13 34.78
CA VAL A 129 9.19 3.00 35.69
C VAL A 129 9.66 3.56 37.04
N GLU A 130 8.73 4.15 37.79
CA GLU A 130 8.68 4.47 39.21
C GLU A 130 7.35 5.23 39.50
N SER A 131 6.50 4.60 40.33
CA SER A 131 5.31 5.10 41.05
C SER A 131 3.88 5.00 40.44
N ASP A 132 3.22 3.90 40.82
CA ASP A 132 1.82 3.60 41.22
C ASP A 132 0.58 4.49 40.90
N SER A 133 -0.50 3.74 40.55
CA SER A 133 -1.92 3.81 40.99
C SER A 133 -3.06 4.37 40.08
N HIS A 134 -3.84 3.41 39.53
CA HIS A 134 -5.33 3.19 39.53
C HIS A 134 -6.40 4.18 38.93
N PRO A 135 -7.60 3.68 38.51
CA PRO A 135 -8.27 3.99 37.22
C PRO A 135 -9.77 4.44 37.30
N ALA A 136 -10.46 4.65 36.16
CA ALA A 136 -11.93 4.56 35.95
C ALA A 136 -12.27 4.58 34.42
N GLU A 137 -12.88 3.54 33.80
CA GLU A 137 -14.33 3.21 33.58
C GLU A 137 -15.06 4.13 32.56
N GLU A 138 -16.07 3.75 31.74
CA GLU A 138 -16.46 2.61 30.86
C GLU A 138 -17.78 3.03 30.11
N SER A 139 -18.30 2.21 29.19
CA SER A 139 -19.67 2.18 28.56
C SER A 139 -19.98 3.01 27.30
N GLU A 140 -20.88 2.67 26.36
CA GLU A 140 -21.37 1.44 25.66
C GLU A 140 -22.53 1.87 24.70
N ALA A 141 -22.50 1.44 23.41
CA ALA A 141 -23.61 0.93 22.54
C ALA A 141 -24.95 1.74 22.33
N GLU A 142 -25.75 1.68 21.25
CA GLU A 142 -26.20 0.58 20.35
C GLU A 142 -27.01 1.13 19.11
N GLU A 143 -27.64 0.24 18.31
CA GLU A 143 -27.94 0.25 16.84
C GLU A 143 -29.44 0.55 16.37
N PRO A 144 -29.86 0.40 15.06
CA PRO A 144 -30.87 1.21 14.32
C PRO A 144 -32.21 0.49 13.89
N LEU A 145 -32.98 1.05 12.91
CA LEU A 145 -33.90 0.45 11.85
C LEU A 145 -34.96 1.48 11.30
N PRO A 146 -35.82 1.25 10.23
CA PRO A 146 -35.80 0.41 9.01
C PRO A 146 -36.29 1.10 7.66
N MET A 147 -36.44 0.26 6.60
CA MET A 147 -36.60 0.43 5.13
C MET A 147 -37.92 1.00 4.52
N SER A 148 -37.86 1.38 3.22
CA SER A 148 -38.92 1.07 2.21
C SER A 148 -38.39 1.07 0.75
N ALA A 149 -39.05 0.35 -0.16
CA ALA A 149 -38.60 -0.04 -1.51
C ALA A 149 -39.51 0.50 -2.63
N ASN A 150 -38.94 0.71 -3.84
CA ASN A 150 -39.30 0.10 -5.14
C ASN A 150 -39.04 1.05 -6.34
N ASN A 151 -38.05 0.74 -7.18
CA ASN A 151 -37.95 1.14 -8.60
C ASN A 151 -36.90 0.23 -9.26
N GLN A 152 -37.13 -0.21 -10.51
CA GLN A 152 -36.22 -1.09 -11.27
C GLN A 152 -34.80 -0.54 -11.20
N SER A 153 -33.88 -1.28 -10.59
CA SER A 153 -32.72 -0.70 -9.92
C SER A 153 -31.53 -0.55 -10.85
N HIS A 154 -30.85 0.58 -10.76
CA HIS A 154 -29.56 0.88 -11.36
C HIS A 154 -28.44 -0.10 -10.92
N ASP A 155 -28.75 -0.97 -9.95
CA ASP A 155 -27.84 -1.87 -9.24
C ASP A 155 -27.90 -3.33 -9.76
N ASP A 156 -28.72 -3.61 -10.78
CA ASP A 156 -28.79 -4.94 -11.38
C ASP A 156 -27.43 -5.34 -11.98
N ILE A 157 -26.86 -6.45 -11.47
CA ILE A 157 -25.52 -6.92 -11.85
C ILE A 157 -25.56 -7.59 -13.23
N VAL A 158 -24.70 -7.13 -14.13
CA VAL A 158 -24.49 -7.66 -15.48
C VAL A 158 -23.54 -8.86 -15.42
N ALA A 159 -23.94 -9.96 -16.07
CA ALA A 159 -23.08 -11.13 -16.22
C ALA A 159 -21.83 -10.80 -17.07
N GLU A 160 -20.67 -11.36 -16.72
CA GLU A 160 -19.38 -11.06 -17.35
C GLU A 160 -19.37 -11.31 -18.87
N ASP A 161 -20.09 -12.35 -19.33
CA ASP A 161 -20.21 -12.67 -20.76
C ASP A 161 -20.99 -11.61 -21.56
N ASN A 162 -21.87 -10.87 -20.88
CA ASN A 162 -22.68 -9.80 -21.48
C ASN A 162 -22.02 -8.42 -21.38
N LEU A 163 -20.85 -8.31 -20.75
CA LEU A 163 -20.11 -7.05 -20.69
C LEU A 163 -19.55 -6.71 -22.08
N PRO A 164 -19.58 -5.43 -22.47
CA PRO A 164 -19.07 -5.00 -23.77
C PRO A 164 -17.54 -4.92 -23.81
N PHE A 165 -16.88 -5.22 -22.70
CA PHE A 165 -15.43 -5.37 -22.58
C PHE A 165 -15.12 -6.64 -21.79
N PHE A 166 -13.93 -7.18 -22.00
CA PHE A 166 -13.43 -8.35 -21.30
C PHE A 166 -12.09 -8.04 -20.64
N LYS A 167 -11.84 -8.70 -19.52
CA LYS A 167 -10.59 -8.54 -18.79
C LYS A 167 -9.48 -9.26 -19.54
N ILE A 168 -8.38 -8.57 -19.78
CA ILE A 168 -7.16 -9.22 -20.26
C ILE A 168 -6.56 -9.94 -19.06
N LYS A 169 -6.71 -11.26 -19.07
CA LYS A 169 -6.03 -12.12 -18.13
C LYS A 169 -4.62 -12.30 -18.68
N PRO A 170 -3.59 -11.76 -18.02
CA PRO A 170 -2.24 -12.15 -18.39
C PRO A 170 -2.12 -13.67 -18.27
N PRO A 171 -1.25 -14.31 -19.07
CA PRO A 171 -1.00 -15.73 -18.92
C PRO A 171 -0.69 -16.00 -17.45
N PRO A 172 -1.32 -17.03 -16.83
CA PRO A 172 -1.08 -17.31 -15.42
C PRO A 172 0.42 -17.43 -15.21
N ASP A 173 0.95 -16.78 -14.17
CA ASP A 173 2.27 -17.12 -13.65
C ASP A 173 2.19 -18.62 -13.32
N GLU A 174 2.73 -19.48 -14.19
CA GLU A 174 2.89 -20.89 -13.87
C GLU A 174 3.89 -20.95 -12.72
N GLU A 175 3.37 -20.99 -11.50
CA GLU A 175 4.19 -21.22 -10.33
C GLU A 175 4.85 -22.60 -10.48
N ASP A 176 6.16 -22.61 -10.67
CA ASP A 176 7.01 -23.79 -10.59
C ASP A 176 7.62 -23.92 -9.16
N PRO A 177 8.23 -25.06 -8.79
CA PRO A 177 8.82 -25.25 -7.47
C PRO A 177 9.90 -24.21 -7.09
N ALA A 178 10.57 -23.60 -8.07
CA ALA A 178 11.63 -22.62 -7.86
C ALA A 178 11.09 -21.20 -7.66
N SER A 179 9.88 -20.93 -8.15
CA SER A 179 9.19 -19.63 -8.04
C SER A 179 8.50 -19.39 -6.69
N ILE A 180 8.31 -20.45 -5.88
CA ILE A 180 7.62 -20.36 -4.58
C ILE A 180 8.52 -19.66 -3.55
N ARG A 181 8.12 -18.44 -3.18
CA ARG A 181 8.74 -17.70 -2.08
C ARG A 181 8.31 -18.30 -0.75
N THR A 182 9.28 -18.58 0.10
CA THR A 182 9.08 -19.13 1.45
C THR A 182 9.71 -18.23 2.51
N ILE A 183 9.18 -18.31 3.72
CA ILE A 183 9.74 -17.71 4.95
C ILE A 183 9.91 -18.80 6.00
N GLN A 184 10.88 -18.63 6.90
CA GLN A 184 11.05 -19.55 8.03
C GLN A 184 10.01 -19.22 9.10
N ALA A 185 9.24 -20.21 9.50
CA ALA A 185 8.27 -20.09 10.59
C ALA A 185 8.48 -21.18 11.64
N TRP A 186 8.24 -20.82 12.90
CA TRP A 186 8.29 -21.73 14.02
C TRP A 186 7.02 -22.58 14.07
N ALA A 187 7.19 -23.89 14.21
CA ALA A 187 6.12 -24.84 14.43
C ALA A 187 6.49 -25.80 15.58
N VAL A 188 5.49 -26.38 16.23
CA VAL A 188 5.69 -27.37 17.30
C VAL A 188 4.88 -28.63 17.02
N ASP A 189 5.50 -29.78 17.26
CA ASP A 189 4.81 -31.08 17.22
C ASP A 189 3.93 -31.19 18.48
N ILE A 190 2.66 -31.56 18.31
CA ILE A 190 1.71 -31.85 19.39
C ILE A 190 1.59 -33.39 19.50
N PRO A 191 2.16 -34.02 20.55
CA PRO A 191 2.15 -35.48 20.70
C PRO A 191 0.74 -36.04 20.91
N ASP A 192 -0.11 -35.36 21.69
CA ASP A 192 -1.52 -35.73 21.89
C ASP A 192 -2.45 -34.76 21.15
N PRO A 193 -3.16 -35.20 20.10
CA PRO A 193 -4.11 -34.38 19.35
C PRO A 193 -5.19 -33.70 20.22
N ARG A 194 -5.49 -34.22 21.41
CA ARG A 194 -6.46 -33.61 22.35
C ARG A 194 -6.01 -32.22 22.81
N HIS A 195 -4.71 -31.94 22.82
CA HIS A 195 -4.16 -30.64 23.23
C HIS A 195 -4.23 -29.57 22.12
N THR A 196 -4.65 -29.92 20.89
CA THR A 196 -4.69 -28.98 19.75
C THR A 196 -5.55 -27.74 20.04
N THR A 197 -6.74 -27.93 20.61
CA THR A 197 -7.66 -26.81 20.90
C THR A 197 -7.12 -25.89 22.01
N ALA A 198 -6.49 -26.48 23.03
CA ALA A 198 -5.87 -25.73 24.11
C ALA A 198 -4.68 -24.90 23.59
N MET A 199 -3.87 -25.49 22.71
CA MET A 199 -2.75 -24.80 22.07
C MET A 199 -3.17 -23.69 21.12
N LEU A 200 -4.26 -23.85 20.37
CA LEU A 200 -4.83 -22.77 19.54
C LEU A 200 -5.33 -21.61 20.40
N LYS A 201 -5.95 -21.89 21.54
CA LYS A 201 -6.38 -20.86 22.50
C LYS A 201 -5.20 -20.11 23.09
N TRP A 202 -4.14 -20.84 23.47
CA TRP A 202 -2.89 -20.24 23.95
C TRP A 202 -2.26 -19.35 22.87
N LEU A 203 -2.20 -19.81 21.61
CA LEU A 203 -1.63 -19.05 20.50
C LEU A 203 -2.32 -17.69 20.32
N LYS A 204 -3.64 -17.66 20.43
CA LYS A 204 -4.43 -16.41 20.40
C LYS A 204 -4.17 -15.53 21.63
N GLN A 205 -4.08 -16.11 22.83
CA GLN A 205 -3.80 -15.38 24.07
C GLN A 205 -2.37 -14.81 24.10
N ALA A 206 -1.41 -15.50 23.49
CA ALA A 206 -0.03 -15.07 23.36
C ALA A 206 0.18 -14.01 22.27
N GLY A 207 -0.87 -13.60 21.55
CA GLY A 207 -0.78 -12.63 20.45
C GLY A 207 0.00 -13.13 19.24
N LEU A 208 0.16 -14.45 19.10
CA LEU A 208 0.92 -15.07 17.99
C LEU A 208 0.02 -15.33 16.76
N ASP A 209 -1.28 -15.09 16.87
CA ASP A 209 -2.25 -15.19 15.77
C ASP A 209 -2.28 -13.89 14.97
N THR A 210 -1.18 -13.59 14.27
CA THR A 210 -1.09 -12.40 13.40
C THR A 210 -1.64 -12.69 12.01
N ASP A 211 -2.16 -11.65 11.35
CA ASP A 211 -2.72 -11.71 9.99
C ASP A 211 -1.67 -12.15 8.94
N ASP A 212 -0.37 -12.00 9.25
CA ASP A 212 0.76 -12.34 8.37
C ASP A 212 0.79 -13.82 7.95
N LEU A 213 0.13 -14.69 8.71
CA LEU A 213 0.02 -16.14 8.43
C LEU A 213 -1.42 -16.58 8.16
N GLY A 214 -2.34 -15.63 7.96
CA GLY A 214 -3.76 -15.91 7.73
C GLY A 214 -4.05 -16.74 6.48
N HIS A 215 -3.12 -16.79 5.52
CA HIS A 215 -3.22 -17.64 4.32
C HIS A 215 -2.83 -19.10 4.57
N LEU A 216 -2.25 -19.44 5.72
CA LEU A 216 -1.82 -20.78 6.07
C LEU A 216 -2.79 -21.44 7.06
N LYS A 217 -2.96 -22.76 6.97
CA LYS A 217 -3.68 -23.50 8.01
C LYS A 217 -2.77 -23.61 9.23
N ARG A 218 -3.29 -23.24 10.41
CA ARG A 218 -2.52 -23.31 11.67
C ARG A 218 -2.11 -24.72 12.06
N VAL A 219 -2.88 -25.74 11.66
CA VAL A 219 -2.62 -27.14 12.03
C VAL A 219 -2.31 -27.97 10.79
N GLN A 220 -1.18 -28.67 10.80
CA GLN A 220 -0.79 -29.69 9.83
C GLN A 220 -0.94 -31.08 10.47
N LYS A 221 -1.62 -32.00 9.80
CA LYS A 221 -1.68 -33.41 10.19
C LYS A 221 -1.00 -34.23 9.10
N GLN A 222 0.14 -34.85 9.42
CA GLN A 222 0.93 -35.63 8.46
C GLN A 222 1.55 -36.83 9.18
N ASP A 223 1.43 -38.02 8.59
CA ASP A 223 2.05 -39.27 9.08
C ASP A 223 1.77 -39.57 10.57
N GLY A 224 0.54 -39.30 11.02
CA GLY A 224 0.12 -39.50 12.41
C GLY A 224 0.62 -38.43 13.40
N ARG A 225 1.37 -37.43 12.94
CA ARG A 225 1.84 -36.29 13.75
C ARG A 225 0.95 -35.07 13.52
N THR A 226 0.64 -34.36 14.59
CA THR A 226 -0.05 -33.07 14.52
C THR A 226 0.98 -31.98 14.78
N ARG A 227 1.11 -31.02 13.87
CA ARG A 227 1.98 -29.86 13.99
C ARG A 227 1.17 -28.59 14.05
N LEU A 228 1.59 -27.68 14.90
CA LEU A 228 0.99 -26.36 15.03
C LEU A 228 1.98 -25.29 14.59
N LEU A 229 1.57 -24.45 13.64
CA LEU A 229 2.30 -23.28 13.20
C LEU A 229 2.15 -22.17 14.26
N LEU A 230 3.28 -21.73 14.83
CA LEU A 230 3.30 -20.76 15.92
C LEU A 230 3.42 -19.33 15.39
N THR A 231 4.51 -19.00 14.71
CA THR A 231 4.79 -17.64 14.25
C THR A 231 5.90 -17.62 13.19
N ALA A 232 5.92 -16.57 12.35
CA ALA A 232 7.05 -16.26 11.46
C ALA A 232 8.02 -15.24 12.06
N LEU A 233 7.83 -14.86 13.34
CA LEU A 233 8.77 -14.01 14.06
C LEU A 233 10.13 -14.71 14.24
N PRO A 234 11.23 -13.96 14.25
CA PRO A 234 12.57 -14.52 14.39
C PRO A 234 12.79 -15.19 15.75
N THR A 235 12.15 -14.69 16.80
CA THR A 235 12.21 -15.24 18.16
C THR A 235 11.32 -16.47 18.30
N CYS A 236 11.89 -17.57 18.78
CA CYS A 236 11.12 -18.76 19.14
C CYS A 236 10.18 -18.42 20.30
N PRO A 237 8.86 -18.56 20.14
CA PRO A 237 7.95 -18.42 21.26
C PRO A 237 8.16 -19.58 22.25
N SER A 238 7.99 -19.32 23.54
CA SER A 238 8.06 -20.34 24.60
C SER A 238 6.68 -20.98 24.77
N PRO A 239 6.42 -22.20 24.24
CA PRO A 239 5.14 -22.86 24.42
C PRO A 239 4.90 -23.23 25.90
N PRO A 240 3.65 -23.46 26.33
CA PRO A 240 3.33 -23.82 27.70
C PRO A 240 3.96 -25.16 28.08
N THR A 241 4.53 -25.23 29.28
CA THR A 241 5.15 -26.45 29.83
C THR A 241 4.13 -27.55 30.16
N ASP A 242 2.85 -27.18 30.31
CA ASP A 242 1.78 -28.07 30.79
C ASP A 242 1.47 -29.23 29.82
N PHE A 243 1.89 -29.13 28.56
CA PHE A 243 1.55 -30.09 27.51
C PHE A 243 2.70 -31.04 27.13
N ASN A 244 3.84 -30.98 27.82
CA ASN A 244 5.05 -31.78 27.54
C ASN A 244 5.42 -31.79 26.04
N LEU A 245 5.47 -30.58 25.47
CA LEU A 245 5.73 -30.40 24.04
C LEU A 245 7.23 -30.49 23.76
N PRO A 246 7.62 -31.07 22.62
CA PRO A 246 8.99 -30.99 22.13
C PRO A 246 9.36 -29.54 21.76
N ASP A 247 10.65 -29.29 21.63
CA ASP A 247 11.16 -27.96 21.25
C ASP A 247 10.60 -27.52 19.88
N PRO A 248 10.17 -26.25 19.73
CA PRO A 248 9.74 -25.73 18.44
C PRO A 248 10.84 -25.81 17.39
N ILE A 249 10.44 -26.11 16.15
CA ILE A 249 11.32 -26.25 14.99
C ILE A 249 11.01 -25.17 13.97
N GLN A 250 12.02 -24.72 13.22
CA GLN A 250 11.82 -23.83 12.07
C GLN A 250 11.61 -24.63 10.79
N LEU A 251 10.61 -24.23 10.01
CA LEU A 251 10.24 -24.85 8.75
C LEU A 251 9.94 -23.77 7.70
N PRO A 252 10.28 -23.98 6.42
CA PRO A 252 9.89 -23.08 5.35
C PRO A 252 8.38 -23.17 5.09
N VAL A 253 7.69 -22.04 5.12
CA VAL A 253 6.26 -21.93 4.78
C VAL A 253 6.05 -20.92 3.66
N PRO A 254 5.04 -21.08 2.78
CA PRO A 254 4.76 -20.14 1.69
C PRO A 254 4.43 -18.73 2.20
N THR A 255 4.89 -17.69 1.50
CA THR A 255 4.59 -16.29 1.85
C THR A 255 3.23 -15.78 1.35
N SER A 256 2.51 -16.57 0.57
CA SER A 256 1.23 -16.18 -0.02
C SER A 256 0.28 -17.37 -0.16
N ALA A 257 -1.02 -17.09 -0.26
CA ALA A 257 -2.05 -18.10 -0.49
C ALA A 257 -1.87 -18.81 -1.84
N ALA A 258 -2.47 -19.99 -1.98
CA ALA A 258 -2.53 -20.69 -3.26
C ALA A 258 -3.67 -20.15 -4.12
N LEU A 259 -3.33 -19.75 -5.35
CA LEU A 259 -4.27 -19.12 -6.29
C LEU A 259 -4.81 -20.08 -7.36
N THR A 260 -4.07 -21.14 -7.68
CA THR A 260 -4.45 -22.19 -8.64
C THR A 260 -4.38 -23.57 -7.99
N PRO A 261 -5.04 -24.60 -8.54
CA PRO A 261 -4.88 -25.98 -8.06
C PRO A 261 -3.42 -26.47 -8.10
N THR A 262 -2.65 -26.07 -9.11
CA THR A 262 -1.21 -26.37 -9.22
C THR A 262 -0.40 -25.67 -8.12
N SER A 263 -0.64 -24.37 -7.93
CA SER A 263 -0.06 -23.58 -6.83
C SER A 263 -0.41 -24.18 -5.47
N LEU A 264 -1.64 -24.66 -5.29
CA LEU A 264 -2.08 -25.33 -4.08
C LEU A 264 -1.30 -26.61 -3.82
N ALA A 265 -1.13 -27.46 -4.83
CA ALA A 265 -0.37 -28.70 -4.70
C ALA A 265 1.10 -28.40 -4.33
N LEU A 266 1.73 -27.45 -5.01
CA LEU A 266 3.12 -27.09 -4.77
C LEU A 266 3.32 -26.41 -3.40
N LYS A 267 2.52 -25.40 -3.05
CA LYS A 267 2.61 -24.70 -1.75
C LYS A 267 2.25 -25.60 -0.58
N SER A 268 1.28 -26.51 -0.77
CA SER A 268 0.92 -27.50 0.26
C SER A 268 2.03 -28.53 0.53
N SER A 269 3.02 -28.67 -0.37
CA SER A 269 4.21 -29.49 -0.11
C SER A 269 5.13 -28.89 0.97
N TYR A 270 5.11 -27.56 1.13
CA TYR A 270 5.84 -26.85 2.19
C TYR A 270 5.00 -26.79 3.47
N TRP A 271 3.77 -26.27 3.38
CA TRP A 271 2.85 -26.20 4.51
C TRP A 271 1.40 -26.14 4.03
N PRO A 272 0.42 -26.75 4.73
CA PRO A 272 -0.97 -26.69 4.34
C PRO A 272 -1.45 -25.23 4.23
N THR A 273 -1.75 -24.81 3.01
CA THR A 273 -2.20 -23.46 2.70
C THR A 273 -3.70 -23.45 2.43
N ILE A 274 -4.32 -22.28 2.62
CA ILE A 274 -5.68 -22.05 2.16
C ILE A 274 -5.64 -21.91 0.64
N TYR A 275 -6.50 -22.67 -0.04
CA TYR A 275 -6.83 -22.39 -1.43
C TYR A 275 -7.76 -21.18 -1.43
N ALA A 276 -7.17 -20.03 -1.68
CA ALA A 276 -7.89 -18.78 -1.84
C ALA A 276 -7.80 -18.44 -3.33
N PRO A 277 -8.65 -19.04 -4.21
CA PRO A 277 -8.73 -18.63 -5.61
C PRO A 277 -9.12 -17.16 -5.77
N ARG A 278 -9.46 -16.49 -4.65
CA ARG A 278 -9.79 -15.07 -4.55
C ARG A 278 -8.75 -14.35 -3.68
N ARG A 279 -7.81 -13.62 -4.32
CA ARG A 279 -7.85 -12.14 -4.46
C ARG A 279 -6.56 -11.53 -5.06
N LYS A 280 -6.63 -11.21 -6.35
CA LYS A 280 -6.27 -9.93 -7.00
C LYS A 280 -6.84 -10.05 -8.41
N GLY A 281 -8.16 -9.84 -8.51
CA GLY A 281 -8.91 -10.06 -9.75
C GLY A 281 -10.30 -10.67 -9.61
N GLU A 282 -10.91 -10.68 -8.41
CA GLU A 282 -12.38 -10.74 -8.33
C GLU A 282 -12.91 -9.63 -9.24
N THR A 283 -13.71 -10.00 -10.24
CA THR A 283 -14.45 -9.05 -11.05
C THR A 283 -15.38 -8.32 -10.12
N GLU A 284 -15.13 -7.02 -9.94
CA GLU A 284 -16.07 -6.12 -9.29
C GLU A 284 -17.42 -6.28 -10.01
N PRO A 285 -18.54 -6.50 -9.30
CA PRO A 285 -19.82 -6.66 -9.95
C PRO A 285 -20.11 -5.40 -10.77
N TRP A 286 -20.37 -5.59 -12.06
CA TRP A 286 -20.71 -4.50 -12.95
C TRP A 286 -22.22 -4.31 -12.92
N SER A 287 -22.70 -3.25 -12.27
CA SER A 287 -24.10 -2.87 -12.42
C SER A 287 -24.36 -2.30 -13.81
N GLN A 288 -25.60 -2.33 -14.27
CA GLN A 288 -26.00 -1.67 -15.53
C GLN A 288 -25.58 -0.19 -15.55
N GLY A 289 -25.72 0.51 -14.42
CA GLY A 289 -25.28 1.89 -14.26
C GLY A 289 -23.78 2.07 -14.49
N LYS A 290 -22.96 1.18 -13.93
CA LYS A 290 -21.51 1.21 -14.10
C LYS A 290 -21.09 0.90 -15.55
N VAL A 291 -21.80 0.00 -16.23
CA VAL A 291 -21.56 -0.28 -17.66
C VAL A 291 -21.90 0.94 -18.52
N ALA A 292 -23.01 1.63 -18.25
CA ALA A 292 -23.38 2.86 -18.93
C ALA A 292 -22.33 3.96 -18.72
N TRP A 293 -21.87 4.17 -17.48
CA TRP A 293 -20.77 5.08 -17.15
C TRP A 293 -19.50 4.78 -17.96
N ALA A 294 -19.12 3.51 -18.08
CA ALA A 294 -17.96 3.11 -18.87
C ALA A 294 -18.15 3.37 -20.37
N ARG A 295 -19.36 3.16 -20.91
CA ARG A 295 -19.71 3.49 -22.30
C ARG A 295 -19.61 4.99 -22.56
N ASP A 296 -20.13 5.82 -21.66
CA ASP A 296 -20.09 7.27 -21.81
C ASP A 296 -18.66 7.79 -21.77
N ALA A 297 -17.85 7.29 -20.82
CA ALA A 297 -16.43 7.63 -20.73
C ALA A 297 -15.66 7.23 -22.01
N MET A 298 -15.91 6.04 -22.55
CA MET A 298 -15.27 5.60 -23.78
C MET A 298 -15.75 6.40 -25.01
N SER A 299 -17.05 6.71 -25.09
CA SER A 299 -17.61 7.55 -26.17
C SER A 299 -16.96 8.93 -26.22
N LEU A 300 -16.77 9.57 -25.06
CA LEU A 300 -16.05 10.84 -24.97
C LEU A 300 -14.58 10.71 -25.38
N THR A 301 -13.95 9.58 -25.06
CA THR A 301 -12.57 9.27 -25.44
C THR A 301 -12.43 9.19 -26.97
N VAL A 302 -13.34 8.47 -27.64
CA VAL A 302 -13.38 8.37 -29.11
C VAL A 302 -13.65 9.72 -29.77
N ALA A 303 -14.64 10.48 -29.27
CA ALA A 303 -14.93 11.82 -29.78
C ALA A 303 -13.73 12.77 -29.64
N THR A 304 -12.90 12.59 -28.61
CA THR A 304 -11.67 13.36 -28.43
C THR A 304 -10.59 12.94 -29.43
N ALA A 305 -10.43 11.65 -29.69
CA ALA A 305 -9.51 11.16 -30.71
C ALA A 305 -9.86 11.69 -32.10
N LEU A 306 -11.15 11.71 -32.46
CA LEU A 306 -11.62 12.28 -33.73
C LEU A 306 -11.31 13.77 -33.84
N ARG A 307 -11.56 14.55 -32.79
CA ARG A 307 -11.18 15.97 -32.75
C ARG A 307 -9.66 16.18 -32.87
N ALA A 308 -8.86 15.29 -32.30
CA ALA A 308 -7.41 15.35 -32.46
C ALA A 308 -7.00 15.15 -33.93
N GLN A 309 -7.62 14.19 -34.61
CA GLN A 309 -7.43 13.93 -36.04
C GLN A 309 -7.78 15.13 -36.91
N GLU A 310 -8.93 15.77 -36.65
CA GLU A 310 -9.37 16.98 -37.36
C GLU A 310 -8.35 18.13 -37.21
N ASN A 311 -7.65 18.18 -36.07
CA ASN A 311 -6.60 19.16 -35.79
C ASN A 311 -5.21 18.74 -36.31
N GLY A 312 -5.11 17.63 -37.06
CA GLY A 312 -3.86 17.15 -37.65
C GLY A 312 -2.96 16.36 -36.68
N GLU A 313 -3.48 15.92 -35.54
CA GLU A 313 -2.78 15.01 -34.63
C GLU A 313 -3.10 13.55 -34.92
N LEU A 314 -2.38 12.64 -34.24
CA LEU A 314 -2.77 11.23 -34.24
C LEU A 314 -4.11 11.07 -33.47
N PRO A 315 -5.04 10.23 -33.96
CA PRO A 315 -6.35 9.97 -33.33
C PRO A 315 -6.23 9.09 -32.07
N ILE A 316 -5.36 9.48 -31.14
CA ILE A 316 -5.12 8.77 -29.89
C ILE A 316 -5.52 9.70 -28.75
N ALA A 317 -6.43 9.26 -27.90
CA ALA A 317 -6.92 10.04 -26.77
C ALA A 317 -7.12 9.16 -25.54
N ALA A 318 -7.01 9.80 -24.38
CA ALA A 318 -7.26 9.21 -23.08
C ALA A 318 -8.21 10.10 -22.26
N HIS A 319 -9.00 9.48 -21.40
CA HIS A 319 -9.94 10.12 -20.50
C HIS A 319 -9.96 9.43 -19.15
N VAL A 320 -9.98 10.23 -18.08
CA VAL A 320 -10.30 9.80 -16.73
C VAL A 320 -11.62 10.47 -16.38
N PRO A 321 -12.73 9.70 -16.27
CA PRO A 321 -14.02 10.23 -15.85
C PRO A 321 -14.08 10.44 -14.33
N ILE A 322 -15.15 11.07 -13.87
CA ILE A 322 -15.55 11.09 -12.46
C ILE A 322 -15.74 9.63 -12.01
N PRO A 323 -15.10 9.18 -10.91
CA PRO A 323 -15.27 7.82 -10.41
C PRO A 323 -16.73 7.50 -10.07
N TYR A 324 -17.22 6.34 -10.50
CA TYR A 324 -18.62 5.93 -10.32
C TYR A 324 -19.09 5.88 -8.85
N GLU A 325 -18.20 5.54 -7.91
CA GLU A 325 -18.54 5.37 -6.48
C GLU A 325 -18.33 6.64 -5.63
N VAL A 326 -17.84 7.74 -6.22
CA VAL A 326 -17.42 8.94 -5.47
C VAL A 326 -18.16 10.18 -5.97
N ASP A 327 -19.23 10.56 -5.29
CA ASP A 327 -19.91 11.85 -5.46
C ASP A 327 -19.29 12.90 -4.51
N ASN A 328 -18.08 13.35 -4.83
CA ASN A 328 -17.45 14.47 -4.09
C ASN A 328 -16.86 15.51 -5.04
N GLU A 329 -16.78 16.78 -4.62
CA GLU A 329 -16.24 17.88 -5.43
C GLU A 329 -14.77 17.63 -5.86
N GLU A 330 -14.01 16.88 -5.06
CA GLU A 330 -12.64 16.45 -5.41
C GLU A 330 -12.56 15.53 -6.63
N ALA A 331 -13.65 14.81 -6.95
CA ALA A 331 -13.73 13.93 -8.12
C ALA A 331 -13.70 14.70 -9.46
N ILE A 332 -14.06 15.98 -9.43
CA ILE A 332 -14.00 16.86 -10.60
C ILE A 332 -12.53 17.21 -10.93
N LEU A 333 -11.69 17.37 -9.91
CA LEU A 333 -10.28 17.76 -10.10
C LEU A 333 -9.44 16.67 -10.77
N VAL A 334 -9.80 15.40 -10.56
CA VAL A 334 -9.15 14.26 -11.20
C VAL A 334 -9.66 13.98 -12.62
N THR A 335 -10.79 14.58 -12.99
CA THR A 335 -11.39 14.35 -14.30
C THR A 335 -10.60 15.08 -15.38
N ALA A 336 -10.10 14.32 -16.36
CA ALA A 336 -9.28 14.88 -17.43
C ALA A 336 -9.47 14.14 -18.74
N THR A 337 -9.22 14.87 -19.82
CA THR A 337 -9.21 14.32 -21.17
C THR A 337 -8.01 14.93 -21.89
N ALA A 338 -7.25 14.10 -22.60
CA ALA A 338 -6.13 14.56 -23.40
C ALA A 338 -5.99 13.72 -24.66
N SER A 339 -5.49 14.36 -25.72
CA SER A 339 -5.11 13.71 -26.96
C SER A 339 -3.59 13.68 -27.12
N ASP A 340 -3.12 12.91 -28.08
CA ASP A 340 -1.77 13.01 -28.59
C ASP A 340 -1.51 14.42 -29.14
N THR A 341 -0.30 14.94 -28.89
CA THR A 341 0.13 16.24 -29.39
C THR A 341 1.54 16.19 -29.99
N ARG A 342 2.04 15.00 -30.35
CA ARG A 342 3.43 14.85 -30.82
C ARG A 342 3.70 15.58 -32.13
N THR A 343 2.67 15.80 -32.96
CA THR A 343 2.79 16.46 -34.26
C THR A 343 2.92 17.96 -34.08
N SER A 344 1.96 18.60 -33.40
CA SER A 344 1.98 20.05 -33.19
C SER A 344 3.13 20.52 -32.31
N THR A 345 3.50 19.73 -31.30
CA THR A 345 4.61 20.08 -30.39
C THR A 345 5.98 19.73 -30.94
N GLY A 346 6.05 18.93 -32.02
CA GLY A 346 7.30 18.37 -32.54
C GLY A 346 8.07 17.53 -31.51
N HIS A 347 7.38 16.97 -30.51
CA HIS A 347 8.00 16.27 -29.38
C HIS A 347 7.51 14.82 -29.30
N PRO A 348 8.39 13.82 -29.52
CA PRO A 348 7.98 12.43 -29.69
C PRO A 348 7.26 11.85 -28.46
N LEU A 349 7.59 12.28 -27.24
CA LEU A 349 6.99 11.75 -26.00
C LEU A 349 5.63 12.39 -25.62
N ARG A 350 5.05 13.27 -26.45
CA ARG A 350 3.79 13.97 -26.15
C ARG A 350 2.57 13.13 -26.49
N HIS A 351 2.54 11.91 -25.94
CA HIS A 351 1.42 10.99 -26.07
C HIS A 351 0.25 11.45 -25.19
N CYS A 352 -0.95 10.92 -25.45
CA CYS A 352 -2.16 11.29 -24.71
C CYS A 352 -2.03 11.01 -23.20
N VAL A 353 -1.38 9.92 -22.78
CA VAL A 353 -1.24 9.56 -21.35
C VAL A 353 -0.36 10.55 -20.58
N PRO A 354 0.88 10.87 -20.97
CA PRO A 354 1.66 11.94 -20.33
C PRO A 354 0.95 13.29 -20.34
N ASN A 355 0.25 13.65 -21.43
CA ASN A 355 -0.52 14.89 -21.51
C ASN A 355 -1.69 14.89 -20.51
N LEU A 356 -2.39 13.77 -20.37
CA LEU A 356 -3.47 13.59 -19.42
C LEU A 356 -2.96 13.74 -17.97
N VAL A 357 -1.91 13.00 -17.62
CA VAL A 357 -1.30 13.05 -16.28
C VAL A 357 -0.85 14.48 -15.95
N ARG A 358 -0.25 15.19 -16.93
CA ARG A 358 0.11 16.60 -16.78
C ARG A 358 -1.12 17.48 -16.55
N GLY A 359 -2.19 17.31 -17.32
CA GLY A 359 -3.42 18.11 -17.18
C GLY A 359 -4.10 17.92 -15.82
N ILE A 360 -4.06 16.71 -15.26
CA ILE A 360 -4.52 16.44 -13.89
C ILE A 360 -3.67 17.22 -12.88
N VAL A 361 -2.34 17.13 -13.00
CA VAL A 361 -1.39 17.87 -12.15
C VAL A 361 -1.64 19.37 -12.19
N ASP A 362 -1.82 19.93 -13.38
CA ASP A 362 -2.00 21.37 -13.55
C ASP A 362 -3.30 21.85 -12.89
N ARG A 363 -4.41 21.11 -13.04
CA ARG A 363 -5.68 21.42 -12.33
C ARG A 363 -5.56 21.29 -10.82
N TYR A 364 -4.87 20.26 -10.34
CA TYR A 364 -4.57 20.13 -8.92
C TYR A 364 -3.76 21.33 -8.40
N HIS A 365 -2.81 21.84 -9.19
CA HIS A 365 -2.07 23.04 -8.83
C HIS A 365 -2.91 24.32 -8.90
N GLU A 366 -3.79 24.46 -9.89
CA GLU A 366 -4.69 25.61 -10.04
C GLU A 366 -5.69 25.71 -8.88
N ALA A 367 -6.36 24.60 -8.53
CA ALA A 367 -7.24 24.53 -7.37
C ALA A 367 -6.51 24.85 -6.04
N ARG A 368 -5.23 24.48 -5.94
CA ARG A 368 -4.36 24.82 -4.80
C ARG A 368 -3.83 26.26 -4.83
N ARG A 369 -3.91 26.98 -5.95
CA ARG A 369 -3.55 28.40 -6.06
C ARG A 369 -4.69 29.33 -5.69
N GLU A 370 -5.94 28.90 -5.92
CA GLU A 370 -7.15 29.65 -5.55
C GLU A 370 -7.49 29.51 -4.06
N SER A 371 -6.99 28.46 -3.40
CA SER A 371 -6.93 28.35 -1.94
C SER A 371 -5.65 29.01 -1.39
N SER A 372 -5.75 29.82 -0.33
CA SER A 372 -4.59 30.45 0.36
C SER A 372 -3.66 29.38 1.00
N PRO A 373 -2.40 29.71 1.42
CA PRO A 373 -1.23 28.85 1.23
C PRO A 373 -1.31 27.48 1.91
N ALA A 374 -0.64 26.53 1.26
CA ALA A 374 -0.70 25.08 1.44
C ALA A 374 -0.67 24.56 2.89
N PRO A 375 -1.40 23.48 3.21
CA PRO A 375 -1.02 22.63 4.34
C PRO A 375 0.30 21.91 4.02
N ASP A 376 1.25 22.01 4.95
CA ASP A 376 2.61 21.42 4.99
C ASP A 376 2.65 19.87 5.05
N SER A 377 1.85 19.16 4.24
CA SER A 377 1.84 17.68 4.31
C SER A 377 1.63 16.99 2.96
N ALA A 378 2.52 17.27 2.00
CA ALA A 378 2.73 16.31 0.91
C ALA A 378 3.44 15.06 1.49
N LYS A 379 2.66 14.12 2.06
CA LYS A 379 3.17 12.83 2.54
C LYS A 379 3.73 12.03 1.34
N ASN A 380 4.74 11.20 1.58
CA ASN A 380 5.21 10.28 0.54
C ASN A 380 4.06 9.35 0.11
N GLY A 381 3.62 9.50 -1.14
CA GLY A 381 2.53 8.73 -1.72
C GLY A 381 1.12 9.31 -1.61
N THR A 382 0.94 10.54 -1.09
CA THR A 382 -0.36 11.25 -1.20
C THR A 382 -0.56 11.94 -2.55
N ASN A 383 0.45 11.95 -3.43
CA ASN A 383 0.40 12.59 -4.76
C ASN A 383 0.50 11.58 -5.92
N TYR A 384 0.02 10.36 -5.74
CA TYR A 384 -0.13 9.43 -6.87
C TYR A 384 -1.40 9.79 -7.63
N LEU A 385 -1.19 10.52 -8.74
CA LEU A 385 -2.20 11.27 -9.49
C LEU A 385 -3.40 10.47 -9.97
N LEU A 386 -3.23 9.16 -10.17
CA LEU A 386 -4.27 8.27 -10.69
C LEU A 386 -4.69 7.16 -9.72
N THR A 387 -4.35 7.27 -8.43
CA THR A 387 -4.71 6.23 -7.44
C THR A 387 -6.21 6.03 -7.39
N SER A 388 -6.65 4.77 -7.48
CA SER A 388 -8.06 4.38 -7.48
C SER A 388 -8.89 4.87 -8.67
N LEU A 389 -8.27 5.47 -9.70
CA LEU A 389 -8.97 5.97 -10.89
C LEU A 389 -8.96 4.96 -12.03
N SER A 390 -10.03 4.98 -12.83
CA SER A 390 -10.16 4.22 -14.07
C SER A 390 -9.81 5.10 -15.27
N LEU A 391 -8.98 4.60 -16.17
CA LEU A 391 -8.54 5.33 -17.37
C LEU A 391 -9.06 4.66 -18.63
N PHE A 392 -9.64 5.44 -19.52
CA PHE A 392 -10.13 5.03 -20.83
C PHE A 392 -9.19 5.59 -21.89
N ILE A 393 -8.74 4.76 -22.84
CA ILE A 393 -7.82 5.15 -23.90
C ILE A 393 -8.23 4.50 -25.22
N THR A 394 -8.12 5.19 -26.35
CA THR A 394 -8.56 4.60 -27.63
C THR A 394 -7.71 3.42 -28.08
N HIS A 395 -6.40 3.49 -27.89
CA HIS A 395 -5.45 2.46 -28.30
C HIS A 395 -4.75 1.87 -27.07
N GLU A 396 -4.29 0.64 -27.18
CA GLU A 396 -3.47 0.03 -26.14
C GLU A 396 -2.23 0.90 -25.87
N PRO A 397 -1.99 1.33 -24.62
CA PRO A 397 -0.89 2.24 -24.31
C PRO A 397 0.46 1.58 -24.60
N CYS A 398 1.38 2.31 -25.21
CA CYS A 398 2.74 1.81 -25.45
C CYS A 398 3.48 1.52 -24.12
N VAL A 399 4.68 0.93 -24.20
CA VAL A 399 5.52 0.63 -23.02
C VAL A 399 5.76 1.86 -22.14
N MET A 400 6.06 3.02 -22.74
CA MET A 400 6.28 4.26 -21.98
C MET A 400 5.01 4.69 -21.23
N CYS A 401 3.88 4.77 -21.93
CA CYS A 401 2.60 5.16 -21.36
C CYS A 401 2.17 4.19 -20.26
N SER A 402 2.33 2.88 -20.50
CA SER A 402 2.03 1.83 -19.54
C SER A 402 2.88 1.95 -18.25
N MET A 403 4.16 2.30 -18.38
CA MET A 403 5.03 2.54 -17.22
C MET A 403 4.65 3.83 -16.48
N ALA A 404 4.26 4.88 -17.20
CA ALA A 404 3.77 6.12 -16.60
C ALA A 404 2.49 5.88 -15.78
N LEU A 405 1.57 5.05 -16.28
CA LEU A 405 0.36 4.63 -15.58
C LEU A 405 0.66 3.80 -14.32
N LEU A 406 1.66 2.92 -14.40
CA LEU A 406 2.14 2.16 -13.25
C LEU A 406 2.69 3.08 -12.16
N HIS A 407 3.54 4.04 -12.53
CA HIS A 407 4.06 5.05 -11.60
C HIS A 407 2.98 5.98 -11.05
N SER A 408 1.90 6.21 -11.80
CA SER A 408 0.75 7.03 -11.39
C SER A 408 -0.28 6.27 -10.54
N ARG A 409 -0.10 4.95 -10.37
CA ARG A 409 -0.97 4.03 -9.60
C ARG A 409 -2.43 3.92 -10.06
N VAL A 410 -2.68 3.97 -11.37
CA VAL A 410 -4.03 3.76 -11.94
C VAL A 410 -4.67 2.46 -11.43
N LYS A 411 -5.99 2.43 -11.18
CA LYS A 411 -6.72 1.21 -10.76
C LYS A 411 -6.87 0.24 -11.92
N GLU A 412 -7.34 0.76 -13.04
CA GLU A 412 -7.66 -0.02 -14.23
C GLU A 412 -7.62 0.82 -15.51
N VAL A 413 -7.36 0.14 -16.63
CA VAL A 413 -7.23 0.75 -17.96
C VAL A 413 -8.17 0.03 -18.92
N PHE A 414 -9.00 0.79 -19.64
CA PHE A 414 -9.89 0.31 -20.70
C PHE A 414 -9.39 0.80 -22.05
N TYR A 415 -9.22 -0.09 -23.03
CA TYR A 415 -8.85 0.29 -24.39
C TYR A 415 -9.69 -0.37 -25.48
N LEU A 416 -9.71 0.25 -26.67
CA LEU A 416 -10.44 -0.27 -27.84
C LEU A 416 -9.51 -1.08 -28.76
N ILE A 417 -8.47 -0.44 -29.28
CA ILE A 417 -7.62 -0.99 -30.34
C ILE A 417 -6.34 -1.61 -29.74
N PRO A 418 -6.08 -2.92 -29.88
CA PRO A 418 -4.83 -3.53 -29.44
C PRO A 418 -3.64 -3.05 -30.30
N MET A 419 -2.45 -2.96 -29.70
CA MET A 419 -1.22 -2.53 -30.38
C MET A 419 -0.14 -3.61 -30.28
N GLU A 420 -0.17 -4.59 -31.19
CA GLU A 420 0.68 -5.79 -31.09
C GLU A 420 2.19 -5.50 -31.06
N LYS A 421 2.64 -4.43 -31.73
CA LYS A 421 4.06 -4.09 -31.90
C LYS A 421 4.59 -3.04 -30.92
N THR A 422 3.73 -2.33 -30.21
CA THR A 422 4.14 -1.21 -29.33
C THR A 422 3.47 -1.25 -27.95
N GLY A 423 2.36 -1.98 -27.82
CA GLY A 423 1.53 -2.08 -26.61
C GLY A 423 2.26 -2.69 -25.42
N GLY A 424 2.11 -2.05 -24.27
CA GLY A 424 2.68 -2.47 -22.99
C GLY A 424 1.70 -3.17 -22.05
N CYS A 425 0.48 -3.46 -22.51
CA CYS A 425 -0.61 -4.02 -21.70
C CYS A 425 -1.11 -5.39 -22.21
N GLY A 426 -0.37 -6.04 -23.12
CA GLY A 426 -0.79 -7.29 -23.76
C GLY A 426 -0.25 -7.48 -25.18
N GLY A 427 0.27 -6.43 -25.82
CA GLY A 427 0.97 -6.48 -27.09
C GLY A 427 2.38 -7.07 -26.97
N VAL A 428 3.42 -6.23 -27.04
CA VAL A 428 4.83 -6.68 -26.95
C VAL A 428 5.17 -7.21 -25.57
N THR A 429 4.60 -6.61 -24.55
CA THR A 429 4.80 -6.98 -23.15
C THR A 429 3.57 -6.61 -22.33
N CYS A 430 3.50 -7.12 -21.11
CA CYS A 430 2.49 -6.71 -20.14
C CYS A 430 3.21 -6.15 -18.90
N LEU A 431 3.46 -4.85 -18.86
CA LEU A 431 4.17 -4.23 -17.73
C LEU A 431 3.51 -4.49 -16.36
N PRO A 432 2.16 -4.50 -16.24
CA PRO A 432 1.50 -4.82 -14.97
C PRO A 432 1.80 -6.23 -14.42
N THR A 433 2.34 -7.14 -15.24
CA THR A 433 2.64 -8.52 -14.83
C THR A 433 4.08 -8.73 -14.43
N LEU A 434 4.96 -7.77 -14.72
CA LEU A 434 6.39 -7.95 -14.50
C LEU A 434 6.72 -8.30 -13.04
N PRO A 435 7.67 -9.23 -12.81
CA PRO A 435 8.15 -9.51 -11.47
C PRO A 435 8.92 -8.30 -10.93
N GLY A 436 8.59 -7.85 -9.72
CA GLY A 436 9.29 -6.74 -9.04
C GLY A 436 8.63 -5.37 -9.15
N VAL A 437 7.52 -5.22 -9.87
CA VAL A 437 6.73 -3.98 -9.83
C VAL A 437 5.86 -3.94 -8.56
N ASN A 438 5.92 -2.80 -7.85
CA ASN A 438 5.20 -2.61 -6.58
C ASN A 438 3.69 -2.33 -6.77
N HIS A 439 3.29 -1.86 -7.95
CA HIS A 439 1.89 -1.59 -8.30
C HIS A 439 1.46 -2.43 -9.50
N ARG A 440 0.20 -2.89 -9.50
CA ARG A 440 -0.41 -3.59 -10.64
C ARG A 440 -1.83 -3.08 -10.85
N PHE A 441 -2.19 -2.79 -12.09
CA PHE A 441 -3.52 -2.34 -12.50
C PHE A 441 -4.22 -3.36 -13.39
N THR A 442 -5.55 -3.32 -13.42
CA THR A 442 -6.35 -4.21 -14.27
C THR A 442 -6.43 -3.68 -15.69
N VAL A 443 -6.35 -4.56 -16.69
CA VAL A 443 -6.49 -4.18 -18.10
C VAL A 443 -7.78 -4.78 -18.67
N TRP A 444 -8.57 -3.94 -19.31
CA TRP A 444 -9.82 -4.29 -19.97
C TRP A 444 -9.75 -3.89 -21.45
N ARG A 445 -10.23 -4.77 -22.32
CA ARG A 445 -10.37 -4.51 -23.75
C ARG A 445 -11.83 -4.54 -24.14
N TRP A 446 -12.29 -3.52 -24.87
CA TRP A 446 -13.61 -3.52 -25.48
C TRP A 446 -13.73 -4.58 -26.56
N ARG A 447 -14.90 -5.21 -26.64
CA ARG A 447 -15.24 -6.16 -27.68
C ARG A 447 -15.38 -5.43 -29.01
N ASP A 448 -14.95 -6.08 -30.08
CA ASP A 448 -15.09 -5.54 -31.42
C ASP A 448 -16.58 -5.36 -31.74
N GLY A 449 -16.94 -4.22 -32.35
CA GLY A 449 -18.30 -3.92 -32.79
C GLY A 449 -19.15 -3.05 -31.84
N ASP A 450 -18.72 -2.78 -30.60
CA ASP A 450 -19.45 -1.81 -29.73
C ASP A 450 -19.13 -0.35 -30.08
N PHE A 451 -17.95 -0.10 -30.65
CA PHE A 451 -17.53 1.20 -31.18
C PHE A 451 -17.03 1.03 -32.62
N ASP A 452 -17.37 2.00 -33.50
CA ASP A 452 -16.72 2.13 -34.80
C ASP A 452 -15.35 2.76 -34.62
N VAL A 453 -14.32 1.93 -34.73
CA VAL A 453 -12.92 2.31 -34.50
C VAL A 453 -12.13 2.53 -35.79
N ASP A 454 -12.73 2.29 -36.96
CA ASP A 454 -12.00 2.33 -38.24
C ASP A 454 -11.55 3.76 -38.58
N CYS A 455 -12.33 4.75 -38.15
CA CYS A 455 -12.02 6.17 -38.31
C CYS A 455 -10.79 6.65 -37.50
N ILE A 456 -10.44 5.95 -36.41
CA ILE A 456 -9.36 6.34 -35.50
C ILE A 456 -8.14 5.40 -35.57
N ARG A 457 -8.08 4.46 -36.53
CA ARG A 457 -6.94 3.54 -36.65
C ARG A 457 -5.64 4.26 -37.00
N ILE A 458 -4.56 3.82 -36.37
CA ILE A 458 -3.19 4.23 -36.68
C ILE A 458 -2.36 3.05 -37.21
N HIS A 459 -1.19 3.34 -37.76
CA HIS A 459 -0.25 2.31 -38.19
C HIS A 459 0.29 1.53 -36.98
N GLU A 460 0.42 0.20 -37.08
CA GLU A 460 0.82 -0.66 -35.95
C GLU A 460 2.20 -0.33 -35.36
N ASN A 461 3.07 0.30 -36.15
CA ASN A 461 4.40 0.72 -35.70
C ASN A 461 4.39 2.08 -34.95
N SER A 462 3.24 2.74 -34.86
CA SER A 462 3.10 3.98 -34.11
C SER A 462 2.90 3.67 -32.64
N ASP A 463 3.67 4.32 -31.77
CA ASP A 463 3.42 4.22 -30.33
C ASP A 463 2.13 4.94 -29.98
N ALA A 464 1.28 4.32 -29.16
CA ALA A 464 0.07 4.92 -28.62
C ALA A 464 0.21 5.42 -27.17
#